data_AF-A0AA38UDS0-F1
#
_entry.id   AF-A0AA38UDS0-F1
#
_cell.length_a   1.000
_cell.length_b   1.000
_cell.length_c   1.000
_cell.angle_alpha   90.00
_cell.angle_beta   90.00
_cell.angle_gamma   90.00
#
_symmetry.space_group_name_H-M   'P 1'
#
loop_
_entity.id
_entity.type
_entity.pdbx_description
1 polymer ?
#
loop_
_entity_poly.entity_id
_entity_poly.type
_entity_poly.pdbx_seq_one_letter_code
_entity_poly.pdbx_strand_id
1 'polypeptide(L)'
;MPSLQVQTYTLSQGIELSFTDSGAPSDSVDYTTVVFLHGGIFNAYQFYKLHAHAHPLNLRTVFLHRRDYAGSTPYSRTELDELEQGSVEFWERLSAQLAEFLGMFIQREKIPKLNRRKMPSPHETSYRSQTSSVEGKGGLAIFGWSAGCATILSVLGAAQNPLIKEELYKDLQEYLAKCILYDPAYFSFGYTPPDDNPNYIPWHDPAVSVEDLPLAVAEWVSSYYDHPCYDPLSQSLPSTATIYDLDGKKKKSDLMSLSTWSEEDFTKGLEGPPAKGELLAH
;
A
#
# COMPACT_ATOMS: atom_id res chain seq x y z
N MET A 1 18.92 -12.03 14.87
CA MET A 1 18.73 -11.08 13.76
C MET A 1 19.33 -9.75 14.18
N PRO A 2 19.95 -8.96 13.28
CA PRO A 2 20.29 -7.59 13.62
C PRO A 2 19.04 -6.89 14.14
N SER A 3 19.19 -6.05 15.17
CA SER A 3 18.07 -5.28 15.71
C SER A 3 17.44 -4.48 14.57
N LEU A 4 16.14 -4.67 14.35
CA LEU A 4 15.39 -3.91 13.38
C LEU A 4 15.53 -2.41 13.69
N GLN A 5 16.18 -1.67 12.80
CA GLN A 5 16.42 -0.25 13.01
C GLN A 5 15.41 0.56 12.21
N VAL A 6 14.65 1.41 12.91
CA VAL A 6 13.82 2.43 12.28
C VAL A 6 14.74 3.54 11.78
N GLN A 7 14.53 3.91 10.52
CA GLN A 7 15.21 4.99 9.83
C GLN A 7 14.19 6.05 9.43
N THR A 8 14.65 7.29 9.23
CA THR A 8 13.79 8.39 8.81
C THR A 8 14.47 9.17 7.70
N TYR A 9 13.74 9.42 6.62
CA TYR A 9 14.13 10.37 5.60
C TYR A 9 13.29 11.65 5.72
N THR A 10 13.97 12.78 5.80
CA THR A 10 13.35 14.11 5.68
C THR A 10 13.33 14.51 4.21
N LEU A 11 12.12 14.59 3.65
CA LEU A 11 11.81 15.07 2.31
C LEU A 11 11.77 16.60 2.28
N SER A 12 11.47 17.16 1.10
CA SER A 12 11.15 18.57 0.93
C SER A 12 10.04 19.04 1.89
N GLN A 13 10.09 20.33 2.24
CA GLN A 13 9.19 20.97 3.22
C GLN A 13 9.24 20.38 4.64
N GLY A 14 10.26 19.59 4.96
CA GLY A 14 10.43 19.01 6.30
C GLY A 14 9.51 17.84 6.60
N ILE A 15 8.92 17.22 5.57
CA ILE A 15 8.12 16.00 5.72
C ILE A 15 9.05 14.83 6.04
N GLU A 16 8.83 14.17 7.16
CA GLU A 16 9.57 13.01 7.60
C GLU A 16 8.79 11.74 7.32
N LEU A 17 9.44 10.77 6.67
CA LEU A 17 8.92 9.42 6.49
C LEU A 17 9.83 8.42 7.18
N SER A 18 9.26 7.67 8.13
CA SER A 18 9.96 6.58 8.81
C SER A 18 9.77 5.26 8.09
N PHE A 19 10.79 4.41 8.13
CA PHE A 19 10.76 3.09 7.52
C PHE A 19 11.72 2.13 8.21
N THR A 20 11.57 0.85 7.92
CA THR A 20 12.58 -0.17 8.23
C THR A 20 13.05 -0.83 6.96
N ASP A 21 14.24 -1.41 7.00
CA ASP A 21 14.93 -1.91 5.83
C ASP A 21 15.71 -3.17 6.18
N SER A 22 15.55 -4.23 5.38
CA SER A 22 16.31 -5.48 5.55
C SER A 22 17.78 -5.31 5.21
N GLY A 23 18.14 -4.22 4.53
CA GLY A 23 19.42 -4.04 3.86
C GLY A 23 19.52 -4.87 2.58
N ALA A 24 20.54 -4.56 1.77
CA ALA A 24 20.85 -5.31 0.56
C ALA A 24 21.33 -6.74 0.89
N PRO A 25 20.95 -7.77 0.10
CA PRO A 25 21.58 -9.08 0.19
C PRO A 25 23.09 -8.97 -0.10
N SER A 26 23.94 -9.55 0.77
CA SER A 26 25.40 -9.38 0.74
C SER A 26 26.07 -9.81 -0.56
N ASP A 27 25.55 -10.86 -1.19
CA ASP A 27 26.18 -11.53 -2.34
C ASP A 27 25.41 -11.29 -3.65
N SER A 28 24.63 -10.21 -3.71
CA SER A 28 23.80 -9.89 -4.87
C SER A 28 24.04 -8.47 -5.39
N VAL A 29 24.15 -8.38 -6.71
CA VAL A 29 24.23 -7.10 -7.44
C VAL A 29 22.97 -6.84 -8.28
N ASP A 30 22.00 -7.76 -8.25
CA ASP A 30 20.80 -7.74 -9.09
C ASP A 30 19.51 -8.02 -8.28
N TYR A 31 19.56 -7.83 -6.96
CA TYR A 31 18.40 -7.98 -6.08
C TYR A 31 17.30 -6.95 -6.40
N THR A 32 16.05 -7.33 -6.16
CA THR A 32 14.92 -6.40 -6.25
C THR A 32 14.62 -5.81 -4.89
N THR A 33 14.49 -4.48 -4.82
CA THR A 33 13.99 -3.80 -3.62
C THR A 33 12.47 -3.72 -3.69
N VAL A 34 11.77 -4.10 -2.63
CA VAL A 34 10.31 -3.98 -2.53
C VAL A 34 9.99 -2.97 -1.43
N VAL A 35 9.41 -1.84 -1.82
CA VAL A 35 8.91 -0.80 -0.90
C VAL A 35 7.43 -1.06 -0.63
N PHE A 36 7.09 -1.28 0.63
CA PHE A 36 5.75 -1.64 1.08
C PHE A 36 5.04 -0.44 1.69
N LEU A 37 3.77 -0.30 1.32
CA LEU A 37 2.81 0.68 1.81
C LEU A 37 1.66 -0.09 2.47
N HIS A 38 1.52 0.09 3.78
CA HIS A 38 0.46 -0.56 4.57
C HIS A 38 -0.93 0.06 4.31
N GLY A 39 -1.96 -0.64 4.78
CA GLY A 39 -3.36 -0.22 4.67
C GLY A 39 -3.78 0.81 5.73
N GLY A 40 -5.09 1.03 5.81
CA GLY A 40 -5.71 1.89 6.82
C GLY A 40 -5.65 1.25 8.21
N ILE A 41 -5.44 2.04 9.28
CA ILE A 41 -5.38 1.62 10.71
C ILE A 41 -4.23 0.69 11.06
N PHE A 42 -3.76 -0.12 10.13
CA PHE A 42 -2.62 -1.00 10.29
C PHE A 42 -1.34 -0.29 9.82
N ASN A 43 -0.23 -0.43 10.53
CA ASN A 43 1.03 0.21 10.14
C ASN A 43 2.09 -0.79 9.61
N ALA A 44 3.27 -0.27 9.29
CA ALA A 44 4.37 -1.05 8.71
C ALA A 44 4.87 -2.21 9.61
N TYR A 45 4.64 -2.15 10.94
CA TYR A 45 5.10 -3.16 11.90
C TYR A 45 4.67 -4.57 11.53
N GLN A 46 3.47 -4.71 10.96
CA GLN A 46 2.89 -6.01 10.61
C GLN A 46 3.71 -6.80 9.60
N PHE A 47 4.49 -6.09 8.79
CA PHE A 47 5.31 -6.69 7.76
C PHE A 47 6.74 -6.96 8.24
N TYR A 48 7.16 -6.50 9.42
CA TYR A 48 8.56 -6.56 9.86
C TYR A 48 9.13 -7.98 9.89
N LYS A 49 8.30 -8.98 10.19
CA LYS A 49 8.68 -10.40 10.17
C LYS A 49 9.15 -10.84 8.76
N LEU A 50 8.69 -10.20 7.70
CA LEU A 50 9.06 -10.51 6.31
C LEU A 50 10.51 -10.13 5.96
N HIS A 51 11.16 -9.23 6.70
CA HIS A 51 12.58 -8.93 6.51
C HIS A 51 13.45 -10.19 6.56
N ALA A 52 13.11 -11.12 7.47
CA ALA A 52 13.84 -12.37 7.65
C ALA A 52 13.77 -13.32 6.44
N HIS A 53 12.79 -13.11 5.56
CA HIS A 53 12.54 -13.95 4.39
C HIS A 53 12.99 -13.30 3.08
N ALA A 54 13.45 -12.05 3.11
CA ALA A 54 13.77 -11.27 1.92
C ALA A 54 15.03 -11.79 1.20
N HIS A 55 16.16 -11.91 1.91
CA HIS A 55 17.45 -12.23 1.29
C HIS A 55 17.49 -13.60 0.60
N PRO A 56 16.92 -14.70 1.16
CA PRO A 56 16.85 -15.99 0.45
C PRO A 56 16.10 -15.94 -0.88
N LEU A 57 15.25 -14.93 -1.10
CA LEU A 57 14.48 -14.70 -2.32
C LEU A 57 15.17 -13.68 -3.26
N ASN A 58 16.41 -13.27 -2.95
CA ASN A 58 17.12 -12.18 -3.64
C ASN A 58 16.34 -10.85 -3.60
N LEU A 59 15.67 -10.58 -2.47
CA LEU A 59 14.90 -9.36 -2.23
C LEU A 59 15.53 -8.52 -1.11
N ARG A 60 15.32 -7.21 -1.20
CA ARG A 60 15.44 -6.25 -0.09
C ARG A 60 14.03 -5.73 0.21
N THR A 61 13.59 -5.80 1.46
CA THR A 61 12.28 -5.28 1.86
C THR A 61 12.43 -3.97 2.60
N VAL A 62 11.57 -3.00 2.27
CA VAL A 62 11.52 -1.68 2.89
C VAL A 62 10.08 -1.43 3.33
N PHE A 63 9.81 -1.37 4.63
CA PHE A 63 8.46 -1.13 5.15
C PHE A 63 8.33 0.33 5.55
N LEU A 64 7.65 1.11 4.72
CA LEU A 64 7.44 2.54 4.90
C LEU A 64 6.22 2.78 5.78
N HIS A 65 6.37 3.55 6.84
CA HIS A 65 5.24 4.14 7.55
C HIS A 65 4.76 5.33 6.74
N ARG A 66 3.51 5.26 6.31
CA ARG A 66 2.89 6.34 5.55
C ARG A 66 2.72 7.59 6.43
N ARG A 67 2.44 8.72 5.81
CA ARG A 67 2.02 9.92 6.55
C ARG A 67 0.77 9.64 7.36
N ASP A 68 0.66 10.32 8.51
CA ASP A 68 -0.37 10.09 9.54
C ASP A 68 -0.22 8.81 10.39
N TYR A 69 0.87 8.06 10.22
CA TYR A 69 1.19 6.87 11.02
C TYR A 69 2.45 7.12 11.87
N ALA A 70 2.61 6.37 12.97
CA ALA A 70 3.64 6.64 13.96
C ALA A 70 5.05 6.66 13.34
N GLY A 71 5.82 7.69 13.68
CA GLY A 71 7.18 7.91 13.19
C GLY A 71 7.28 8.72 11.89
N SER A 72 6.17 8.90 11.16
CA SER A 72 6.09 9.76 9.98
C SER A 72 5.29 11.03 10.26
N THR A 73 5.48 12.07 9.45
CA THR A 73 4.80 13.36 9.63
C THR A 73 3.29 13.22 9.42
N PRO A 74 2.46 13.71 10.36
CA PRO A 74 1.00 13.70 10.20
C PRO A 74 0.55 14.62 9.05
N TYR A 75 -0.67 14.43 8.58
CA TYR A 75 -1.29 15.40 7.68
C TYR A 75 -1.69 16.66 8.46
N SER A 76 -1.53 17.82 7.83
CA SER A 76 -2.11 19.06 8.32
C SER A 76 -3.63 19.04 8.15
N ARG A 77 -4.35 19.91 8.87
CA ARG A 77 -5.81 19.99 8.72
C ARG A 77 -6.23 20.32 7.29
N THR A 78 -5.51 21.22 6.62
CA THR A 78 -5.76 21.58 5.22
C THR A 78 -5.61 20.36 4.29
N GLU A 79 -4.56 19.57 4.49
CA GLU A 79 -4.37 18.35 3.70
C GLU A 79 -5.48 17.33 3.92
N LEU A 80 -5.98 17.20 5.16
CA LEU A 80 -7.13 16.34 5.45
C LEU A 80 -8.42 16.85 4.80
N ASP A 81 -8.67 18.17 4.83
CA ASP A 81 -9.83 18.77 4.18
C ASP A 81 -9.77 18.59 2.64
N GLU A 82 -8.58 18.69 2.04
CA GLU A 82 -8.37 18.42 0.60
C GLU A 82 -8.59 16.94 0.26
N LEU A 83 -8.11 16.03 1.11
CA LEU A 83 -8.36 14.59 0.95
C LEU A 83 -9.87 14.27 1.00
N GLU A 84 -10.59 14.82 1.98
CA GLU A 84 -12.05 14.66 2.14
C GLU A 84 -12.83 15.19 0.93
N GLN A 85 -12.34 16.26 0.31
CA GLN A 85 -12.93 16.84 -0.90
C GLN A 85 -12.52 16.13 -2.20
N GLY A 86 -11.63 15.14 -2.13
CA GLY A 86 -11.07 14.47 -3.31
C GLY A 86 -10.24 15.40 -4.20
N SER A 87 -9.57 16.41 -3.62
CA SER A 87 -8.77 17.40 -4.35
C SER A 87 -7.58 16.74 -5.06
N VAL A 88 -7.34 17.17 -6.31
CA VAL A 88 -6.21 16.71 -7.12
C VAL A 88 -4.88 17.11 -6.48
N GLU A 89 -4.83 18.29 -5.86
CA GLU A 89 -3.66 18.84 -5.20
C GLU A 89 -3.16 17.94 -4.06
N PHE A 90 -4.07 17.28 -3.32
CA PHE A 90 -3.68 16.29 -2.31
C PHE A 90 -2.94 15.11 -2.94
N TRP A 91 -3.51 14.52 -3.99
CA TRP A 91 -2.95 13.35 -4.66
C TRP A 91 -1.65 13.67 -5.41
N GLU A 92 -1.53 14.87 -5.99
CA GLU A 92 -0.29 15.36 -6.59
C GLU A 92 0.81 15.53 -5.54
N ARG A 93 0.52 16.09 -4.37
CA ARG A 93 1.51 16.20 -3.29
C ARG A 93 1.90 14.83 -2.75
N LEU A 94 0.94 13.93 -2.51
CA LEU A 94 1.21 12.59 -2.01
C LEU A 94 2.08 11.78 -2.98
N SER A 95 1.76 11.83 -4.27
CA SER A 95 2.57 11.14 -5.30
C SER A 95 3.96 11.74 -5.42
N ALA A 96 4.12 13.07 -5.32
CA ALA A 96 5.42 13.72 -5.33
C ALA A 96 6.28 13.34 -4.12
N GLN A 97 5.68 13.26 -2.93
CA GLN A 97 6.37 12.83 -1.70
C GLN A 97 6.87 11.38 -1.81
N LEU A 98 6.05 10.46 -2.34
CA LEU A 98 6.49 9.09 -2.58
C LEU A 98 7.59 9.02 -3.65
N ALA A 99 7.45 9.76 -4.75
CA ALA A 99 8.48 9.83 -5.80
C ALA A 99 9.82 10.36 -5.24
N GLU A 100 9.78 11.40 -4.41
CA GLU A 100 10.96 11.98 -3.76
C GLU A 100 11.62 10.96 -2.82
N PHE A 101 10.84 10.27 -1.98
CA PHE A 101 11.35 9.21 -1.13
C PHE A 101 12.06 8.13 -1.94
N LEU A 102 11.44 7.64 -3.02
CA LEU A 102 12.02 6.61 -3.88
C LEU A 102 13.31 7.09 -4.53
N GLY A 103 13.34 8.31 -5.05
CA GLY A 103 14.55 8.92 -5.62
C GLY A 103 15.69 9.04 -4.60
N MET A 104 15.38 9.52 -3.39
CA MET A 104 16.35 9.59 -2.30
C MET A 104 16.87 8.21 -1.92
N PHE A 105 15.98 7.22 -1.81
CA PHE A 105 16.34 5.85 -1.47
C PHE A 105 17.24 5.23 -2.53
N ILE A 106 16.90 5.37 -3.82
CA ILE A 106 17.73 4.92 -4.94
C ILE A 106 19.16 5.44 -4.82
N GLN A 107 19.31 6.75 -4.60
CA GLN A 107 20.62 7.41 -4.57
C GLN A 107 21.43 7.06 -3.33
N ARG A 108 20.81 7.12 -2.14
CA ARG A 108 21.50 6.86 -0.87
C ARG A 108 21.90 5.41 -0.72
N GLU A 109 20.99 4.52 -1.11
CA GLU A 109 21.12 3.08 -0.90
C GLU A 109 21.69 2.33 -2.09
N LYS A 110 22.03 3.05 -3.18
CA LYS A 110 22.67 2.53 -4.39
C LYS A 110 21.92 1.34 -4.98
N ILE A 111 20.61 1.52 -5.14
CA ILE A 111 19.74 0.45 -5.63
C ILE A 111 20.19 0.01 -7.03
N PRO A 112 20.28 -1.30 -7.32
CA PRO A 112 20.62 -1.77 -8.66
C PRO A 112 19.60 -1.27 -9.69
N LYS A 113 20.08 -0.81 -10.85
CA LYS A 113 19.19 -0.47 -11.97
C LYS A 113 18.41 -1.69 -12.42
N LEU A 114 17.22 -1.46 -12.97
CA LEU A 114 16.43 -2.51 -13.56
C LEU A 114 17.12 -2.99 -14.85
N ASN A 115 17.61 -4.23 -14.84
CA ASN A 115 18.17 -4.85 -16.03
C ASN A 115 17.03 -5.35 -16.92
N ARG A 116 16.49 -4.47 -17.77
CA ARG A 116 15.45 -4.83 -18.73
C ARG A 116 16.04 -5.68 -19.85
N ARG A 117 15.50 -6.88 -20.05
CA ARG A 117 15.59 -7.53 -21.37
C ARG A 117 14.97 -6.57 -22.38
N LYS A 118 15.70 -6.18 -23.44
CA LYS A 118 15.25 -5.18 -24.42
C LYS A 118 13.78 -5.41 -24.77
N MET A 119 12.92 -4.45 -24.44
CA MET A 119 11.58 -4.42 -25.01
C MET A 119 11.74 -4.32 -26.53
N PRO A 120 11.01 -5.13 -27.32
CA PRO A 120 10.93 -4.89 -28.75
C PRO A 120 10.46 -3.45 -29.00
N SER A 121 11.01 -2.83 -30.04
CA SER A 121 10.72 -1.44 -30.40
C SER A 121 9.21 -1.24 -30.54
N PRO A 122 8.63 -0.06 -30.21
CA PRO A 122 7.22 0.24 -30.47
C PRO A 122 6.78 0.03 -31.93
N HIS A 123 7.74 -0.07 -32.86
CA HIS A 123 7.52 -0.33 -34.28
C HIS A 123 7.52 -1.82 -34.67
N GLU A 124 7.80 -2.75 -33.75
CA GLU A 124 7.64 -4.19 -34.00
C GLU A 124 6.19 -4.60 -33.72
N THR A 125 5.33 -4.32 -34.70
CA THR A 125 3.89 -4.59 -34.73
C THR A 125 3.54 -6.08 -34.85
N SER A 126 4.04 -6.89 -33.92
CA SER A 126 3.40 -8.17 -33.63
C SER A 126 2.81 -8.10 -32.23
N TYR A 127 1.53 -7.74 -32.17
CA TYR A 127 0.65 -7.97 -31.02
C TYR A 127 0.41 -9.48 -30.88
N ARG A 128 1.48 -10.24 -30.70
CA ARG A 128 1.42 -11.57 -30.11
C ARG A 128 1.62 -11.34 -28.63
N SER A 129 0.55 -11.61 -27.89
CA SER A 129 0.58 -11.95 -26.47
C SER A 129 1.69 -12.98 -26.22
N GLN A 130 2.92 -12.50 -26.03
CA GLN A 130 3.91 -13.16 -25.22
C GLN A 130 3.75 -12.54 -23.85
N THR A 131 3.03 -13.26 -23.01
CA THR A 131 3.03 -13.14 -21.54
C THR A 131 4.41 -13.42 -20.93
N SER A 132 5.50 -13.10 -21.64
CA SER A 132 6.80 -12.96 -21.01
C SER A 132 6.73 -11.67 -20.21
N SER A 133 6.37 -11.80 -18.94
CA SER A 133 6.76 -10.83 -17.92
C SER A 133 8.16 -10.32 -18.27
N VAL A 134 8.38 -9.01 -18.27
CA VAL A 134 9.73 -8.47 -18.36
C VAL A 134 10.49 -9.06 -17.17
N GLU A 135 11.21 -10.16 -17.41
CA GLU A 135 12.09 -10.84 -16.45
C GLU A 135 13.33 -9.96 -16.28
N GLY A 136 13.11 -8.75 -15.76
CA GLY A 136 14.17 -7.85 -15.34
C GLY A 136 14.56 -8.19 -13.91
N LYS A 137 15.86 -8.34 -13.68
CA LYS A 137 16.45 -8.38 -12.33
C LYS A 137 16.85 -6.97 -11.90
N GLY A 138 17.04 -6.75 -10.61
CA GLY A 138 17.33 -5.43 -10.06
C GLY A 138 16.08 -4.57 -9.88
N GLY A 139 16.30 -3.28 -9.65
CA GLY A 139 15.25 -2.27 -9.58
C GLY A 139 14.44 -2.29 -8.30
N LEU A 140 13.30 -1.60 -8.38
CA LEU A 140 12.37 -1.34 -7.29
C LEU A 140 10.97 -1.83 -7.68
N ALA A 141 10.29 -2.48 -6.75
CA ALA A 141 8.86 -2.75 -6.80
C ALA A 141 8.17 -1.98 -5.67
N ILE A 142 7.00 -1.41 -5.96
CA ILE A 142 6.16 -0.79 -4.94
C ILE A 142 5.00 -1.75 -4.68
N PHE A 143 4.80 -2.11 -3.41
CA PHE A 143 3.73 -2.98 -2.95
C PHE A 143 2.79 -2.17 -2.07
N GLY A 144 1.49 -2.21 -2.38
CA GLY A 144 0.46 -1.56 -1.59
C GLY A 144 -0.53 -2.61 -1.15
N TRP A 145 -0.91 -2.56 0.13
CA TRP A 145 -2.01 -3.35 0.65
C TRP A 145 -3.19 -2.46 1.02
N SER A 146 -4.41 -2.87 0.66
CA SER A 146 -5.63 -2.16 1.03
C SER A 146 -5.56 -0.68 0.66
N ALA A 147 -5.72 0.24 1.61
CA ALA A 147 -5.62 1.69 1.40
C ALA A 147 -4.25 2.14 0.85
N GLY A 148 -3.16 1.39 1.12
CA GLY A 148 -1.83 1.67 0.57
C GLY A 148 -1.77 1.59 -0.96
N CYS A 149 -2.74 0.92 -1.59
CA CYS A 149 -2.88 0.89 -3.04
C CYS A 149 -3.23 2.28 -3.62
N ALA A 150 -3.98 3.12 -2.90
CA ALA A 150 -4.32 4.47 -3.36
C ALA A 150 -3.06 5.33 -3.56
N THR A 151 -2.05 5.19 -2.70
CA THR A 151 -0.76 5.88 -2.84
C THR A 151 0.04 5.40 -4.07
N ILE A 152 -0.06 4.12 -4.43
CA ILE A 152 0.56 3.63 -5.68
C ILE A 152 -0.16 4.22 -6.89
N LEU A 153 -1.49 4.21 -6.86
CA LEU A 153 -2.31 4.72 -7.95
C LEU A 153 -2.13 6.23 -8.13
N SER A 154 -1.88 6.99 -7.07
CA SER A 154 -1.56 8.42 -7.20
C SER A 154 -0.26 8.63 -7.99
N VAL A 155 0.79 7.82 -7.76
CA VAL A 155 2.04 7.88 -8.54
C VAL A 155 1.83 7.43 -9.99
N LEU A 156 1.03 6.38 -10.23
CA LEU A 156 0.76 5.91 -11.59
C LEU A 156 -0.13 6.88 -12.38
N GLY A 157 -1.05 7.56 -11.72
CA GLY A 157 -1.91 8.60 -12.29
C GLY A 157 -1.20 9.95 -12.45
N ALA A 158 -0.03 10.14 -11.82
CA ALA A 158 0.69 11.41 -11.77
C ALA A 158 1.39 11.80 -13.08
N ALA A 159 1.08 11.21 -14.24
CA ALA A 159 1.82 11.46 -15.50
C ALA A 159 1.96 12.95 -15.90
N GLN A 160 1.12 13.84 -15.35
CA GLN A 160 1.18 15.29 -15.53
C GLN A 160 1.38 16.09 -14.23
N ASN A 161 1.77 15.43 -13.14
CA ASN A 161 1.95 16.05 -11.84
C ASN A 161 3.10 17.08 -11.88
N PRO A 162 2.82 18.38 -11.71
CA PRO A 162 3.81 19.45 -11.83
C PRO A 162 4.82 19.47 -10.69
N LEU A 163 4.56 18.75 -9.60
CA LEU A 163 5.43 18.68 -8.43
C LEU A 163 6.57 17.66 -8.60
N ILE A 164 6.46 16.74 -9.57
CA ILE A 164 7.52 15.76 -9.85
C ILE A 164 8.37 16.27 -11.01
N LYS A 165 9.64 16.55 -10.71
CA LYS A 165 10.61 17.03 -11.70
C LYS A 165 10.86 15.99 -12.80
N GLU A 166 11.09 16.44 -14.02
CA GLU A 166 11.33 15.57 -15.18
C GLU A 166 12.54 14.65 -14.96
N GLU A 167 13.58 15.13 -14.30
CA GLU A 167 14.78 14.33 -13.98
C GLU A 167 14.43 13.18 -13.03
N LEU A 168 13.59 13.43 -12.02
CA LEU A 168 13.16 12.39 -11.09
C LEU A 168 12.30 11.34 -11.80
N TYR A 169 11.43 11.75 -12.74
CA TYR A 169 10.69 10.80 -13.57
C TYR A 169 11.62 9.89 -14.38
N LYS A 170 12.61 10.48 -15.06
CA LYS A 170 13.58 9.72 -15.86
C LYS A 170 14.38 8.75 -15.00
N ASP A 171 14.85 9.22 -13.84
CA ASP A 171 15.55 8.37 -12.88
C ASP A 171 14.64 7.21 -12.45
N LEU A 172 13.43 7.48 -11.94
CA LEU A 172 12.50 6.44 -11.49
C LEU A 172 12.17 5.43 -12.61
N GLN A 173 12.06 5.86 -13.86
CA GLN A 173 11.85 4.96 -15.00
C GLN A 173 12.97 3.94 -15.20
N GLU A 174 14.20 4.20 -14.73
CA GLU A 174 15.31 3.24 -14.83
C GLU A 174 15.31 2.19 -13.70
N TYR A 175 14.57 2.43 -12.62
CA TYR A 175 14.55 1.54 -11.45
C TYR A 175 13.21 0.86 -11.23
N LEU A 176 12.09 1.57 -11.44
CA LEU A 176 10.76 1.05 -11.15
C LEU A 176 10.39 -0.08 -12.12
N ALA A 177 10.21 -1.27 -11.56
CA ALA A 177 9.97 -2.51 -12.27
C ALA A 177 8.50 -2.93 -12.21
N LYS A 178 7.89 -2.82 -11.02
CA LYS A 178 6.57 -3.37 -10.74
C LYS A 178 5.82 -2.51 -9.74
N CYS A 179 4.50 -2.41 -9.93
CA CYS A 179 3.56 -1.96 -8.92
C CYS A 179 2.63 -3.13 -8.59
N ILE A 180 2.52 -3.48 -7.32
CA ILE A 180 1.73 -4.61 -6.83
C ILE A 180 0.60 -4.04 -5.97
N LEU A 181 -0.63 -4.21 -6.44
CA LEU A 181 -1.83 -3.89 -5.68
C LEU A 181 -2.33 -5.18 -5.04
N TYR A 182 -2.19 -5.30 -3.73
CA TYR A 182 -2.58 -6.49 -2.98
C TYR A 182 -3.83 -6.20 -2.16
N ASP A 183 -4.92 -6.89 -2.51
CA ASP A 183 -6.23 -6.69 -1.88
C ASP A 183 -6.63 -5.19 -1.80
N PRO A 184 -6.64 -4.48 -2.95
CA PRO A 184 -6.90 -3.04 -2.98
C PRO A 184 -8.32 -2.74 -2.50
N ALA A 185 -8.46 -1.70 -1.67
CA ALA A 185 -9.77 -1.22 -1.27
C ALA A 185 -10.51 -0.59 -2.47
N TYR A 186 -11.83 -0.74 -2.53
CA TYR A 186 -12.64 -0.24 -3.67
C TYR A 186 -12.43 1.26 -3.93
N PHE A 187 -12.27 2.06 -2.87
CA PHE A 187 -12.07 3.51 -2.97
C PHE A 187 -10.74 3.87 -3.63
N SER A 188 -9.74 2.97 -3.62
CA SER A 188 -8.46 3.19 -4.30
C SER A 188 -8.66 3.38 -5.81
N PHE A 189 -9.73 2.82 -6.37
CA PHE A 189 -10.10 2.96 -7.78
C PHE A 189 -11.14 4.05 -8.05
N GLY A 190 -11.54 4.82 -7.03
CA GLY A 190 -12.59 5.83 -7.14
C GLY A 190 -13.99 5.24 -7.32
N TYR A 191 -14.21 3.98 -6.93
CA TYR A 191 -15.55 3.41 -6.92
C TYR A 191 -16.35 3.96 -5.73
N THR A 192 -17.57 4.44 -6.01
CA THR A 192 -18.54 4.78 -4.98
C THR A 192 -19.41 3.55 -4.69
N PRO A 193 -19.60 3.16 -3.43
CA PRO A 193 -20.62 2.18 -3.07
C PRO A 193 -22.01 2.65 -3.53
N PRO A 194 -22.93 1.76 -3.88
CA PRO A 194 -24.30 2.17 -4.21
C PRO A 194 -24.98 2.82 -3.00
N ASP A 195 -25.91 3.75 -3.23
CA ASP A 195 -26.62 4.50 -2.18
C ASP A 195 -27.36 3.58 -1.18
N ASP A 196 -27.80 2.41 -1.65
CA ASP A 196 -28.48 1.39 -0.87
C ASP A 196 -27.55 0.24 -0.44
N ASN A 197 -26.23 0.51 -0.32
CA ASN A 197 -25.22 -0.46 0.10
C ASN A 197 -25.70 -1.24 1.34
N PRO A 198 -25.93 -2.55 1.21
CA PRO A 198 -26.47 -3.35 2.31
C PRO A 198 -25.40 -3.73 3.34
N ASN A 199 -24.13 -3.43 3.09
CA ASN A 199 -23.01 -3.90 3.90
C ASN A 199 -22.74 -2.99 5.09
N TYR A 200 -22.35 -3.64 6.19
CA TYR A 200 -21.86 -2.98 7.39
C TYR A 200 -20.54 -2.28 7.10
N ILE A 201 -20.44 -1.03 7.57
CA ILE A 201 -19.24 -0.19 7.49
C ILE A 201 -19.01 0.36 8.91
N PRO A 202 -17.89 0.01 9.58
CA PRO A 202 -17.67 0.37 10.98
C PRO A 202 -17.74 1.88 11.27
N TRP A 203 -17.24 2.71 10.37
CA TRP A 203 -17.25 4.18 10.54
C TRP A 203 -18.59 4.84 10.25
N HIS A 204 -19.59 4.10 9.75
CA HIS A 204 -20.98 4.55 9.64
C HIS A 204 -21.85 4.07 10.79
N ASP A 205 -21.33 3.23 11.69
CA ASP A 205 -22.08 2.69 12.82
C ASP A 205 -22.06 3.67 14.01
N PRO A 206 -23.19 4.33 14.35
CA PRO A 206 -23.24 5.29 15.44
C PRO A 206 -23.02 4.65 16.82
N ALA A 207 -23.07 3.31 16.92
CA ALA A 207 -22.77 2.60 18.16
C ALA A 207 -21.26 2.37 18.37
N VAL A 208 -20.43 2.61 17.36
CA VAL A 208 -18.97 2.50 17.47
C VAL A 208 -18.40 3.84 17.90
N SER A 209 -17.77 3.87 19.08
CA SER A 209 -17.12 5.09 19.57
C SER A 209 -15.90 5.43 18.73
N VAL A 210 -15.48 6.69 18.80
CA VAL A 210 -14.28 7.18 18.11
C VAL A 210 -13.02 6.45 18.62
N GLU A 211 -13.00 6.04 19.88
CA GLU A 211 -11.93 5.30 20.52
C GLU A 211 -11.91 3.82 20.08
N ASP A 212 -13.08 3.21 19.90
CA ASP A 212 -13.21 1.79 19.54
C ASP A 212 -13.11 1.54 18.02
N LEU A 213 -13.22 2.58 17.20
CA LEU A 213 -13.24 2.48 15.74
C LEU A 213 -12.04 1.70 15.16
N PRO A 214 -10.77 1.91 15.58
CA PRO A 214 -9.64 1.15 15.05
C PRO A 214 -9.79 -0.36 15.26
N LEU A 215 -10.25 -0.78 16.46
CA LEU A 215 -10.48 -2.19 16.75
C LEU A 215 -11.67 -2.74 15.96
N ALA A 216 -12.78 -1.99 15.88
CA ALA A 216 -13.95 -2.39 15.10
C ALA A 216 -13.61 -2.57 13.61
N VAL A 217 -12.82 -1.67 13.03
CA VAL A 217 -12.31 -1.79 11.65
C VAL A 217 -11.40 -3.01 11.52
N ALA A 218 -10.46 -3.21 12.45
CA ALA A 218 -9.53 -4.33 12.40
C ALA A 218 -10.24 -5.69 12.52
N GLU A 219 -11.23 -5.82 13.39
CA GLU A 219 -12.09 -7.01 13.50
C GLU A 219 -12.89 -7.23 12.21
N TRP A 220 -13.50 -6.17 11.67
CA TRP A 220 -14.32 -6.23 10.47
C TRP A 220 -13.53 -6.69 9.24
N VAL A 221 -12.36 -6.10 8.97
CA VAL A 221 -11.53 -6.43 7.79
C VAL A 221 -10.75 -7.74 7.93
N SER A 222 -10.55 -8.25 9.15
CA SER A 222 -9.84 -9.51 9.40
C SER A 222 -10.77 -10.73 9.53
N SER A 223 -12.08 -10.50 9.42
CA SER A 223 -13.13 -11.51 9.52
C SER A 223 -13.26 -12.35 8.24
N TYR A 224 -13.58 -13.62 8.44
CA TYR A 224 -13.94 -14.56 7.38
C TYR A 224 -15.46 -14.69 7.31
N TYR A 225 -16.07 -14.04 6.31
CA TYR A 225 -17.51 -14.04 6.12
C TYR A 225 -17.97 -15.17 5.21
N ASP A 226 -19.03 -15.87 5.63
CA ASP A 226 -19.73 -16.82 4.77
C ASP A 226 -20.68 -16.06 3.85
N HIS A 227 -20.36 -16.03 2.55
CA HIS A 227 -21.23 -15.43 1.55
C HIS A 227 -22.03 -16.51 0.81
N PRO A 228 -23.36 -16.38 0.66
CA PRO A 228 -24.19 -17.39 -0.03
C PRO A 228 -23.75 -17.66 -1.47
N CYS A 229 -23.14 -16.65 -2.11
CA CYS A 229 -22.64 -16.74 -3.47
C CYS A 229 -21.20 -17.27 -3.58
N TYR A 230 -20.50 -17.53 -2.47
CA TYR A 230 -19.14 -18.05 -2.50
C TYR A 230 -19.13 -19.57 -2.68
N ASP A 231 -18.40 -20.05 -3.69
CA ASP A 231 -18.16 -21.48 -3.89
C ASP A 231 -16.85 -21.90 -3.20
N PRO A 232 -16.92 -22.68 -2.11
CA PRO A 232 -15.74 -23.10 -1.36
C PRO A 232 -14.86 -24.11 -2.13
N LEU A 233 -15.39 -24.80 -3.14
CA LEU A 233 -14.62 -25.77 -3.93
C LEU A 233 -13.72 -25.06 -4.94
N SER A 234 -14.24 -24.06 -5.64
CA SER A 234 -13.48 -23.25 -6.58
C SER A 234 -12.78 -22.04 -5.95
N GLN A 235 -13.09 -21.74 -4.68
CA GLN A 235 -12.63 -20.56 -3.94
C GLN A 235 -12.94 -19.26 -4.71
N SER A 236 -14.12 -19.18 -5.30
CA SER A 236 -14.49 -18.08 -6.18
C SER A 236 -15.94 -17.63 -6.00
N LEU A 237 -16.20 -16.38 -6.40
CA LEU A 237 -17.54 -15.85 -6.59
C LEU A 237 -17.94 -16.02 -8.07
N PRO A 238 -19.25 -16.18 -8.37
CA PRO A 238 -19.75 -16.07 -9.74
C PRO A 238 -19.26 -14.77 -10.38
N SER A 239 -18.93 -14.81 -11.68
CA SER A 239 -18.52 -13.60 -12.42
C SER A 239 -19.61 -12.52 -12.49
N THR A 240 -20.84 -12.87 -12.14
CA THR A 240 -22.00 -11.98 -12.06
C THR A 240 -22.31 -11.52 -10.64
N ALA A 241 -21.56 -11.99 -9.64
CA ALA A 241 -21.79 -11.61 -8.25
C ALA A 241 -21.56 -10.11 -8.08
N THR A 242 -22.44 -9.50 -7.30
CA THR A 242 -22.44 -8.09 -6.95
C THR A 242 -22.30 -7.93 -5.44
N ILE A 243 -22.14 -6.69 -4.99
CA ILE A 243 -22.13 -6.35 -3.56
C ILE A 243 -23.40 -6.80 -2.82
N TYR A 244 -24.54 -6.91 -3.53
CA TYR A 244 -25.82 -7.34 -2.96
C TYR A 244 -25.94 -8.85 -2.73
N ASP A 245 -25.06 -9.64 -3.35
CA ASP A 245 -25.03 -11.09 -3.20
C ASP A 245 -24.20 -11.54 -1.97
N LEU A 246 -23.50 -10.60 -1.34
CA LEU A 246 -22.68 -10.82 -0.16
C LEU A 246 -23.52 -10.73 1.13
N ASP A 247 -23.28 -11.64 2.09
CA ASP A 247 -23.72 -11.46 3.48
C ASP A 247 -22.84 -10.42 4.20
N GLY A 248 -22.95 -9.15 3.81
CA GLY A 248 -22.11 -8.08 4.36
C GLY A 248 -22.71 -7.35 5.56
N LYS A 249 -23.87 -7.76 6.10
CA LYS A 249 -24.52 -7.09 7.25
C LYS A 249 -23.86 -7.42 8.60
N LYS A 250 -23.07 -8.48 8.67
CA LYS A 250 -22.38 -8.89 9.89
C LYS A 250 -21.27 -7.90 10.22
N LYS A 251 -21.16 -7.55 11.52
CA LYS A 251 -20.09 -6.66 12.00
C LYS A 251 -18.72 -7.33 11.99
N LYS A 252 -18.69 -8.61 12.31
CA LYS A 252 -17.53 -9.51 12.29
C LYS A 252 -18.01 -10.97 12.27
N SER A 253 -17.09 -11.89 11.98
CA SER A 253 -17.32 -13.33 12.09
C SER A 253 -16.67 -13.92 13.35
N ASP A 254 -17.03 -15.15 13.68
CA ASP A 254 -16.40 -15.90 14.78
C ASP A 254 -14.94 -16.29 14.47
N LEU A 255 -14.60 -16.38 13.18
CA LEU A 255 -13.24 -16.66 12.70
C LEU A 255 -12.60 -15.35 12.20
N MET A 256 -11.47 -14.95 12.77
CA MET A 256 -10.73 -13.74 12.38
C MET A 256 -9.23 -14.00 12.34
N SER A 257 -8.51 -13.45 11.36
CA SER A 257 -7.04 -13.52 11.33
C SER A 257 -6.42 -12.86 12.57
N LEU A 258 -7.01 -11.76 13.02
CA LEU A 258 -6.57 -10.98 14.19
C LEU A 258 -6.66 -11.78 15.50
N SER A 259 -7.48 -12.84 15.55
CA SER A 259 -7.58 -13.71 16.75
C SER A 259 -6.27 -14.45 17.07
N THR A 260 -5.34 -14.52 16.12
CA THR A 260 -4.03 -15.16 16.28
C THR A 260 -2.93 -14.19 16.71
N TRP A 261 -3.24 -12.89 16.81
CA TRP A 261 -2.26 -11.86 17.13
C TRP A 261 -1.92 -11.85 18.62
N SER A 262 -0.65 -11.59 18.92
CA SER A 262 -0.22 -11.34 20.29
C SER A 262 -0.58 -9.91 20.73
N GLU A 263 -0.61 -9.65 22.04
CA GLU A 263 -0.81 -8.30 22.59
C GLU A 263 0.19 -7.28 22.02
N GLU A 264 1.42 -7.72 21.73
CA GLU A 264 2.43 -6.90 21.08
C GLU A 264 2.03 -6.54 19.64
N ASP A 265 1.52 -7.51 18.86
CA ASP A 265 1.08 -7.26 17.48
C ASP A 265 -0.09 -6.26 17.46
N PHE A 266 -1.02 -6.35 18.40
CA PHE A 266 -2.09 -5.34 18.57
C PHE A 266 -1.51 -3.97 18.91
N THR A 267 -0.66 -3.90 19.93
CA THR A 267 -0.13 -2.62 20.45
C THR A 267 0.75 -1.90 19.44
N LYS A 268 1.53 -2.64 18.65
CA LYS A 268 2.50 -2.07 17.71
C LYS A 268 1.98 -2.00 16.28
N GLY A 269 1.05 -2.86 15.90
CA GLY A 269 0.56 -3.01 14.54
C GLY A 269 -0.70 -2.23 14.22
N LEU A 270 -1.47 -1.82 15.23
CA LEU A 270 -2.66 -0.97 15.08
C LEU A 270 -2.35 0.46 15.49
N GLU A 271 -2.70 1.41 14.64
CA GLU A 271 -2.67 2.83 14.95
C GLU A 271 -3.98 3.30 15.56
N GLY A 272 -3.83 4.23 16.49
CA GLY A 272 -4.94 4.91 17.13
C GLY A 272 -5.44 6.11 16.31
N PRO A 273 -5.87 7.19 17.00
CA PRO A 273 -6.44 8.38 16.37
C PRO A 273 -5.68 9.03 15.19
N PRO A 274 -4.34 8.99 15.08
CA PRO A 274 -3.63 9.59 13.95
C PRO A 274 -4.05 9.03 12.59
N ALA A 275 -4.41 7.75 12.48
CA ALA A 275 -4.82 7.13 11.21
C ALA A 275 -6.30 7.39 10.82
N LYS A 276 -7.05 8.20 11.61
CA LYS A 276 -8.48 8.45 11.40
C LYS A 276 -8.80 9.31 10.19
N GLY A 277 -7.91 10.25 9.84
CA GLY A 277 -8.15 11.21 8.76
C GLY A 277 -8.33 10.54 7.39
N GLU A 278 -7.64 9.43 7.16
CA GLU A 278 -7.72 8.68 5.92
C GLU A 278 -9.00 7.84 5.81
N LEU A 279 -9.41 7.16 6.88
CA LEU A 279 -10.61 6.31 6.84
C LEU A 279 -11.90 7.10 6.65
N LEU A 280 -11.96 8.32 7.19
CA LEU A 280 -13.17 9.15 7.22
C LEU A 280 -13.33 10.04 5.99
N ALA A 281 -12.31 10.10 5.12
CA ALA A 281 -12.33 10.92 3.92
C ALA A 281 -12.99 10.21 2.70
N HIS A 282 -13.86 9.23 2.96
CA HIS A 282 -14.49 8.36 1.96
C HIS A 282 -16.01 8.33 2.09
#